data_AF-A0A936PZC6-F1
#
_entry.id   AF-A0A936PZC6-F1
#
_cell.length_a   1.000
_cell.length_b   1.000
_cell.length_c   1.000
_cell.angle_alpha   90.00
_cell.angle_beta   90.00
_cell.angle_gamma   90.00
#
_symmetry.space_group_name_H-M   'P 1'
#
loop_
_entity.id
_entity.type
_entity.pdbx_description
1 polymer ?
#
loop_
_entity_poly.entity_id
_entity_poly.type
_entity_poly.pdbx_seq_one_letter_code
_entity_poly.pdbx_strand_id
1 'polypeptide(L)'
;MRCEPPVSHPEDELALTNPSAVFEVLSPSTERFDRTEKFVVYREMPSVQLIVFLRADAVSIERYERTAGGWVVTTFGPTTR
;
A
#
# COMPACT_ATOMS: atom_id res chain seq x y z
N MET A 1 3.14 -14.13 4.42
CA MET A 1 1.80 -13.56 4.18
C MET A 1 0.98 -14.57 3.37
N ARG A 2 -0.28 -14.81 3.75
CA ARG A 2 -1.23 -15.61 2.96
C ARG A 2 -2.42 -14.70 2.65
N CYS A 3 -2.90 -14.73 1.41
CA CYS A 3 -4.12 -14.02 1.04
C CYS A 3 -5.32 -14.91 1.37
N GLU A 4 -6.32 -14.34 2.03
CA GLU A 4 -7.64 -14.96 2.12
C GLU A 4 -8.33 -14.93 0.75
N PRO A 5 -9.36 -15.75 0.50
CA PRO A 5 -10.19 -15.60 -0.69
C PRO A 5 -10.68 -14.15 -0.83
N PRO A 6 -10.57 -13.54 -2.01
CA PRO A 6 -10.99 -12.15 -2.21
C PRO A 6 -12.50 -12.00 -2.07
N VAL A 7 -12.93 -10.93 -1.40
CA VAL A 7 -14.33 -10.55 -1.27
C VAL A 7 -14.53 -9.23 -2.00
N SER A 8 -15.24 -9.26 -3.12
CA SER A 8 -15.58 -8.07 -3.89
C SER A 8 -16.64 -7.21 -3.19
N HIS A 9 -16.64 -5.93 -3.52
CA HIS A 9 -17.70 -5.02 -3.11
C HIS A 9 -18.97 -5.33 -3.90
N PRO A 10 -20.18 -5.24 -3.30
CA PRO A 10 -21.43 -5.59 -3.97
C PRO A 10 -21.78 -4.69 -5.15
N GLU A 11 -21.23 -3.48 -5.20
CA GLU A 11 -21.49 -2.49 -6.26
C GLU A 11 -20.35 -2.38 -7.29
N ASP A 12 -19.18 -2.96 -7.00
CA ASP A 12 -18.00 -2.90 -7.87
C ASP A 12 -17.18 -4.19 -7.73
N GLU A 13 -17.23 -5.04 -8.75
CA GLU A 13 -16.52 -6.33 -8.76
C GLU A 13 -15.00 -6.18 -8.76
N LEU A 14 -14.48 -5.01 -9.16
CA LEU A 14 -13.05 -4.71 -9.14
C LEU A 14 -12.57 -4.19 -7.78
N ALA A 15 -13.49 -3.75 -6.92
CA ALA A 15 -13.17 -3.28 -5.58
C ALA A 15 -13.17 -4.45 -4.59
N LEU A 16 -12.05 -4.68 -3.90
CA LEU A 16 -11.96 -5.68 -2.84
C LEU A 16 -12.17 -5.05 -1.46
N THR A 17 -12.90 -5.75 -0.58
CA THR A 17 -13.18 -5.32 0.79
C THR A 17 -12.19 -5.87 1.82
N ASN A 18 -11.44 -6.92 1.46
CA ASN A 18 -10.44 -7.57 2.31
C ASN A 18 -9.04 -7.64 1.67
N PRO A 19 -8.51 -6.57 1.03
CA PRO A 19 -7.20 -6.64 0.41
C PRO A 19 -6.13 -6.95 1.45
N SER A 20 -5.23 -7.87 1.13
CA SER A 20 -4.07 -8.18 1.98
C SER A 20 -2.88 -7.25 1.68
N ALA A 21 -2.78 -6.76 0.44
CA ALA A 21 -1.77 -5.80 0.01
C ALA A 21 -2.37 -4.69 -0.86
N VAL A 22 -1.82 -3.48 -0.74
CA VAL A 22 -2.16 -2.32 -1.57
C VAL A 22 -0.88 -1.77 -2.20
N PHE A 23 -0.92 -1.54 -3.51
CA PHE A 23 0.17 -0.95 -4.28
C PHE A 23 -0.32 0.36 -4.89
N GLU A 24 0.28 1.48 -4.51
CA GLU A 24 -0.07 2.80 -5.00
C GLU A 24 1.09 3.35 -5.83
N VAL A 25 0.84 3.55 -7.12
CA VAL A 25 1.80 4.20 -8.03
C VAL A 25 1.59 5.70 -7.94
N LEU A 26 2.54 6.39 -7.32
CA LEU A 26 2.45 7.82 -7.08
C LEU A 26 2.60 8.58 -8.39
N SER A 27 1.61 9.42 -8.69
CA SER A 27 1.74 10.44 -9.74
C SER A 27 2.28 11.74 -9.13
N PRO A 28 3.03 12.57 -9.88
CA PRO A 28 3.48 13.88 -9.40
C PRO A 28 2.33 14.78 -8.89
N SER A 29 1.11 14.58 -9.39
CA SER A 29 -0.10 15.31 -9.00
C SER A 29 -0.81 14.77 -7.74
N THR A 30 -0.60 13.51 -7.36
CA THR A 30 -1.37 12.84 -6.28
C THR A 30 -0.53 12.45 -5.07
N GLU A 31 0.81 12.61 -5.13
CA GLU A 31 1.75 12.20 -4.08
C GLU A 31 1.35 12.70 -2.67
N ARG A 32 0.88 13.94 -2.54
CA ARG A 32 0.47 14.50 -1.24
C ARG A 32 -0.81 13.87 -0.70
N PHE A 33 -1.76 13.54 -1.57
CA PHE A 33 -3.05 12.95 -1.19
C PHE A 33 -2.90 11.47 -0.83
N ASP A 34 -2.17 10.71 -1.66
CA ASP A 34 -1.96 9.27 -1.47
C ASP A 34 -1.22 8.95 -0.16
N ARG A 35 -0.30 9.82 0.24
CA ARG A 35 0.49 9.69 1.48
C ARG A 35 -0.26 10.10 2.75
N THR A 36 -1.40 10.77 2.64
CA THR A 36 -2.12 11.29 3.82
C THR A 36 -3.41 10.53 4.07
N GLU A 37 -4.41 10.63 3.18
CA GLU A 37 -5.75 10.12 3.48
C GLU A 37 -5.88 8.62 3.21
N LYS A 38 -5.49 8.17 2.01
CA LYS A 38 -5.56 6.74 1.63
C LYS A 38 -4.70 5.87 2.56
N PHE A 39 -3.50 6.33 2.90
CA PHE A 39 -2.61 5.61 3.79
C PHE A 39 -3.22 5.35 5.17
N VAL A 40 -3.92 6.33 5.75
CA VAL A 40 -4.61 6.18 7.04
C VAL A 40 -5.70 5.12 6.91
N VAL A 41 -6.54 5.22 5.89
CA VAL A 41 -7.62 4.26 5.62
C VAL A 41 -7.08 2.83 5.49
N TYR A 42 -6.05 2.62 4.66
CA TYR A 42 -5.45 1.29 4.48
C TYR A 42 -4.83 0.73 5.77
N ARG A 43 -4.28 1.59 6.63
CA ARG A 43 -3.69 1.14 7.91
C ARG A 43 -4.72 0.73 8.95
N GLU A 44 -5.93 1.28 8.87
CA GLU A 44 -7.04 0.91 9.75
C GLU A 44 -7.71 -0.39 9.32
N MET A 45 -7.62 -0.76 8.03
CA MET A 45 -8.13 -2.04 7.52
C MET A 45 -7.35 -3.23 8.12
N PRO A 46 -8.02 -4.14 8.86
CA PRO A 46 -7.33 -5.28 9.50
C PRO A 46 -6.76 -6.28 8.50
N SER A 47 -7.38 -6.43 7.33
CA SER A 47 -6.92 -7.35 6.28
C SER A 47 -5.58 -6.92 5.69
N VAL A 48 -5.31 -5.61 5.65
CA VAL A 48 -4.11 -5.06 5.00
C VAL A 48 -2.88 -5.34 5.86
N GLN A 49 -1.97 -6.13 5.30
CA GLN A 49 -0.68 -6.49 5.90
C GLN A 49 0.49 -5.78 5.21
N LEU A 50 0.28 -5.26 4.00
CA LEU A 50 1.33 -4.67 3.18
C LEU A 50 0.79 -3.45 2.41
N ILE A 51 1.47 -2.31 2.51
CA ILE A 51 1.20 -1.13 1.69
C ILE A 51 2.51 -0.76 0.99
N VAL A 52 2.47 -0.55 -0.31
CA VAL A 52 3.65 -0.22 -1.11
C VAL A 52 3.37 1.04 -1.91
N PHE A 53 4.16 2.09 -1.68
CA PHE A 53 4.17 3.27 -2.54
C PHE A 53 5.31 3.16 -3.54
N LEU A 54 4.99 3.35 -4.82
CA LEU A 54 5.96 3.32 -5.91
C LEU A 54 6.11 4.72 -6.51
N ARG A 55 7.33 5.22 -6.53
CA ARG A 55 7.70 6.48 -7.17
C ARG A 55 8.45 6.17 -8.46
N ALA A 56 7.73 6.23 -9.58
CA ALA A 56 8.30 5.95 -10.90
C ALA A 56 9.31 7.02 -11.35
N ASP A 57 9.12 8.27 -10.93
CA ASP A 57 10.00 9.42 -11.20
C ASP A 57 11.39 9.25 -10.57
N ALA A 58 11.43 8.79 -9.32
CA ALA A 58 12.63 8.63 -8.53
C ALA A 58 13.17 7.19 -8.50
N VAL A 59 12.50 6.27 -9.21
CA VAL A 59 12.80 4.82 -9.22
C VAL A 59 12.94 4.28 -7.79
N SER A 60 11.96 4.61 -6.94
CA SER A 60 11.99 4.22 -5.52
C SER A 60 10.67 3.61 -5.05
N ILE A 61 10.76 2.81 -4.00
CA ILE A 61 9.66 2.08 -3.39
C ILE A 61 9.72 2.29 -1.89
N GLU A 62 8.58 2.59 -1.27
CA GLU A 62 8.42 2.61 0.17
C GLU A 62 7.43 1.52 0.58
N ARG A 63 7.93 0.52 1.33
CA ARG A 63 7.18 -0.64 1.78
C ARG A 63 6.84 -0.48 3.25
N TYR A 64 5.56 -0.52 3.58
CA TYR A 64 5.03 -0.60 4.93
C TYR A 64 4.48 -2.01 5.17
N GLU A 65 5.08 -2.75 6.09
CA GLU A 65 4.65 -4.10 6.46
C GLU A 65 4.12 -4.13 7.90
N ARG A 66 2.95 -4.73 8.10
CA ARG A 66 2.36 -4.88 9.43
C ARG A 66 3.03 -6.05 10.15
N THR A 67 3.44 -5.80 11.39
CA THR A 67 4.03 -6.79 12.30
C THR A 67 3.30 -6.77 13.64
N ALA A 68 3.66 -7.70 14.55
CA ALA A 68 3.14 -7.70 15.92
C ALA A 68 3.48 -6.41 16.69
N GLY A 69 4.58 -5.74 16.34
CA GLY A 69 5.02 -4.47 16.96
C GLY A 69 4.51 -3.21 16.25
N GLY A 70 3.62 -3.35 15.27
CA GLY A 70 3.16 -2.24 14.42
C GLY A 70 3.78 -2.28 13.03
N TRP A 71 3.83 -1.13 12.37
CA TRP A 71 4.27 -1.03 10.98
C TRP A 71 5.78 -0.84 10.86
N VAL A 72 6.44 -1.69 10.07
CA VAL A 72 7.85 -1.56 9.71
C VAL A 72 7.94 -0.95 8.32
N VAL A 73 8.83 0.04 8.16
CA VAL A 73 9.05 0.72 6.88
C VAL A 73 10.39 0.30 6.30
N THR A 74 10.41 -0.04 5.02
CA THR A 74 11.63 -0.28 4.26
C THR A 74 11.57 0.48 2.95
N THR A 75 12.60 1.28 2.68
CA THR A 75 12.72 2.03 1.43
C THR A 75 13.72 1.34 0.52
N PHE A 76 13.34 1.18 -0.73
CA PHE A 76 14.19 0.70 -1.81
C PHE A 76 14.34 1.81 -2.84
N GLY A 77 15.51 1.94 -3.42
CA GLY A 77 15.79 2.94 -4.45
C GLY A 77 17.13 2.63 -5.09
N PRO A 78 17.55 3.44 -6.07
CA PRO A 78 18.86 3.28 -6.66
C PRO A 78 19.94 3.37 -5.57
N THR A 79 20.65 2.27 -5.36
CA THR A 79 21.89 2.30 -4.60
C THR A 79 22.87 3.11 -5.43
N THR A 80 23.31 4.28 -4.94
CA THR A 80 24.44 4.97 -5.56
C THR A 80 25.61 3.98 -5.57
N ARG A 81 26.05 3.60 -6.77
CA ARG A 81 27.15 2.66 -6.98
C ARG A 81 28.43 3.42 -7.23
#